data_AF-A0A3C2D619-F1
#
_entry.id   AF-A0A3C2D619-F1
#
_cell.length_a   1.000
_cell.length_b   1.000
_cell.length_c   1.000
_cell.angle_alpha   90.00
_cell.angle_beta   90.00
_cell.angle_gamma   90.00
#
_symmetry.space_group_name_H-M   'P 1'
#
loop_
_entity.id
_entity.type
_entity.pdbx_description
1 polymer ?
#
loop_
_entity_poly.entity_id
_entity_poly.type
_entity_poly.pdbx_seq_one_letter_code
_entity_poly.pdbx_strand_id
1 'polypeptide(L)'
;MSRKALEDMKYETIKAHMLDPDHSPLPADLSNLLDRIVSLSKILDKNPMQKQAIALHRIKYPDIVTSVAYEDMRLCLKLFNTIHTFDFDFWQTWLINDIIGNIMDCRKGNTDKDRKVISMEHTNLMKAIGGKPENLEDPKRTEKHQFYILIQNNNQQIKLDLDSLQNLPTAAIRELNRHIYGGNEITDADAEQIMNS
;
A
#
# COMPACT_ATOMS: atom_id res chain seq x y z
N MET A 1 38.24 16.90 -19.47
CA MET A 1 36.84 16.55 -19.75
C MET A 1 36.80 15.21 -20.47
N SER A 2 36.18 14.20 -19.88
CA SER A 2 36.08 12.84 -20.44
C SER A 2 35.26 12.88 -21.73
N ARG A 3 35.75 12.27 -22.83
CA ARG A 3 34.97 12.09 -24.07
C ARG A 3 33.79 11.18 -23.75
N LYS A 4 32.59 11.74 -23.57
CA LYS A 4 31.36 10.94 -23.60
C LYS A 4 31.30 10.22 -24.95
N ALA A 5 31.01 8.92 -24.94
CA ALA A 5 30.85 8.16 -26.17
C ALA A 5 29.69 8.74 -27.00
N LEU A 6 29.82 8.74 -28.33
CA LEU A 6 28.81 9.29 -29.24
C LEU A 6 27.42 8.65 -29.04
N GLU A 7 27.37 7.37 -28.66
CA GLU A 7 26.14 6.64 -28.32
C GLU A 7 25.45 7.21 -27.09
N ASP A 8 26.20 7.60 -26.06
CA ASP A 8 25.64 8.22 -24.86
C ASP A 8 25.10 9.62 -25.16
N MET A 9 25.70 10.36 -26.09
CA MET A 9 25.15 11.65 -26.53
C MET A 9 23.81 11.49 -27.25
N LYS A 10 23.68 10.49 -28.13
CA LYS A 10 22.40 10.19 -28.81
C LYS A 10 21.32 9.79 -27.81
N TYR A 11 21.68 8.92 -26.84
CA TYR A 11 20.77 8.50 -25.78
C TYR A 11 20.25 9.68 -24.96
N GLU A 12 21.13 10.55 -24.45
CA GLU A 12 20.71 11.69 -23.61
C GLU A 12 19.85 12.68 -24.40
N THR A 13 20.19 12.94 -25.68
CA THR A 13 19.42 13.85 -26.53
C THR A 13 18.01 13.33 -26.80
N ILE A 14 17.90 12.03 -27.13
CA ILE A 14 16.60 11.38 -27.35
C ILE A 14 15.79 11.35 -26.06
N LYS A 15 16.41 11.01 -24.94
CA LYS A 15 15.75 10.98 -23.63
C LYS A 15 15.21 12.35 -23.23
N ALA A 16 16.01 13.40 -23.38
CA ALA A 16 15.60 14.76 -23.06
C ALA A 16 14.38 15.19 -23.90
N HIS A 17 14.41 14.90 -25.21
CA HIS A 17 13.27 15.16 -26.09
C HIS A 17 12.01 14.37 -25.73
N MET A 18 12.14 13.10 -25.30
CA MET A 18 10.99 12.30 -24.87
C MET A 18 10.36 12.79 -23.56
N LEU A 19 11.13 13.42 -22.67
CA LEU A 19 10.66 13.93 -21.39
C LEU A 19 10.06 15.35 -21.51
N ASP A 20 10.68 16.22 -22.31
CA ASP A 20 10.26 17.60 -22.52
C ASP A 20 10.43 18.00 -24.00
N PRO A 21 9.44 17.68 -24.85
CA PRO A 21 9.51 17.95 -26.28
C PRO A 21 9.61 19.44 -26.63
N ASP A 22 9.04 20.32 -25.80
CA ASP A 22 8.93 21.76 -26.06
C ASP A 22 10.26 22.48 -25.82
N HIS A 23 11.01 22.07 -24.79
CA HIS A 23 12.29 22.70 -24.44
C HIS A 23 13.52 21.95 -24.95
N SER A 24 13.36 20.72 -25.44
CA SER A 24 14.45 19.89 -25.97
C SER A 24 14.14 19.40 -27.39
N PRO A 25 14.29 20.25 -28.43
CA PRO A 25 14.00 19.85 -29.80
C PRO A 25 14.99 18.78 -30.29
N LEU A 26 14.45 17.79 -31.03
CA LEU A 26 15.26 16.70 -31.56
C LEU A 26 15.97 17.12 -32.86
N PRO A 27 17.28 16.87 -33.01
CA PRO A 27 17.99 17.02 -34.27
C PRO A 27 17.38 16.16 -35.38
N ALA A 28 17.33 16.67 -36.62
CA ALA A 28 16.75 15.97 -37.77
C ALA A 28 17.36 14.57 -38.00
N ASP A 29 18.67 14.45 -37.77
CA ASP A 29 19.42 13.19 -37.91
C ASP A 29 18.97 12.09 -36.94
N LEU A 30 18.35 12.47 -35.81
CA LEU A 30 17.86 11.55 -34.78
C LEU A 30 16.36 11.25 -34.89
N SER A 31 15.62 11.95 -35.76
CA SER A 31 14.18 11.72 -35.95
C SER A 31 13.89 10.29 -36.38
N ASN A 32 14.58 9.81 -37.42
CA ASN A 32 14.41 8.45 -37.93
C ASN A 32 14.78 7.38 -36.90
N LEU A 33 15.77 7.68 -36.04
CA LEU A 33 16.18 6.77 -34.97
C LEU A 33 15.12 6.71 -33.87
N LEU A 34 14.56 7.85 -33.46
CA LEU A 34 13.47 7.89 -32.49
C LEU A 34 12.24 7.12 -32.99
N ASP A 35 11.85 7.31 -34.24
CA ASP A 35 10.70 6.60 -34.83
C ASP A 35 10.89 5.07 -34.80
N ARG A 36 12.10 4.60 -35.12
CA ARG A 36 12.46 3.19 -35.03
C ARG A 36 12.38 2.66 -33.60
N ILE A 37 12.90 3.42 -32.63
CA ILE A 37 12.87 3.07 -31.21
C ILE A 37 11.43 3.00 -30.68
N VAL A 38 10.60 4.00 -30.97
CA VAL A 38 9.18 4.02 -30.57
C VAL A 38 8.39 2.90 -31.25
N SER A 39 8.72 2.56 -32.50
CA SER A 39 8.13 1.39 -33.13
C SER A 39 8.57 0.09 -32.46
N LEU A 40 9.83 -0.01 -32.03
CA LEU A 40 10.38 -1.21 -31.44
C LEU A 40 9.79 -1.47 -30.05
N SER A 41 9.53 -0.42 -29.26
CA SER A 41 8.86 -0.56 -27.97
C SER A 41 7.45 -1.11 -28.11
N LYS A 42 6.66 -0.60 -29.05
CA LYS A 42 5.32 -1.13 -29.36
C LYS A 42 5.33 -2.58 -29.81
N ILE A 43 6.41 -3.01 -30.48
CA ILE A 43 6.60 -4.43 -30.87
C ILE A 43 6.92 -5.26 -29.62
N LEU A 44 7.79 -4.76 -28.73
CA LEU A 44 8.15 -5.43 -27.47
C LEU A 44 6.96 -5.57 -26.52
N ASP A 45 6.08 -4.57 -26.45
CA ASP A 45 4.85 -4.62 -25.64
C ASP A 45 3.94 -5.79 -26.07
N LYS A 46 3.90 -6.09 -27.37
CA LYS A 46 3.10 -7.19 -27.93
C LYS A 46 3.84 -8.52 -27.95
N ASN A 47 5.16 -8.49 -28.10
CA ASN A 47 6.04 -9.64 -28.24
C ASN A 47 7.30 -9.43 -27.38
N PRO A 48 7.29 -9.84 -26.11
CA PRO A 48 8.40 -9.56 -25.17
C PRO A 48 9.70 -10.32 -25.53
N MET A 49 9.62 -11.30 -26.43
CA MET A 49 10.76 -12.05 -26.95
C MET A 49 11.64 -11.18 -27.87
N GLN A 50 12.81 -10.73 -27.40
CA GLN A 50 13.73 -9.86 -28.15
C GLN A 50 14.07 -10.39 -29.55
N LYS A 51 14.33 -11.69 -29.71
CA LYS A 51 14.65 -12.29 -31.02
C LYS A 51 13.52 -12.14 -32.03
N GLN A 52 12.27 -12.28 -31.59
CA GLN A 52 11.09 -12.12 -32.44
C GLN A 52 10.81 -10.63 -32.71
N ALA A 53 10.97 -9.78 -31.70
CA ALA A 53 10.83 -8.34 -31.86
C ALA A 53 11.83 -7.78 -32.88
N ILE A 54 13.09 -8.24 -32.88
CA ILE A 54 14.10 -7.87 -33.87
C ILE A 54 13.71 -8.34 -35.28
N ALA A 55 13.17 -9.55 -35.41
CA ALA A 55 12.72 -10.05 -36.72
C ALA A 55 11.59 -9.18 -37.29
N LEU A 56 10.59 -8.85 -36.47
CA LEU A 56 9.49 -7.96 -36.85
C LEU A 56 9.96 -6.53 -37.16
N HIS A 57 10.92 -6.04 -36.38
CA HIS A 57 11.52 -4.72 -36.59
C HIS A 57 12.23 -4.63 -37.95
N ARG A 58 12.99 -5.67 -38.33
CA ARG A 58 13.65 -5.74 -39.63
C ARG A 58 12.69 -5.91 -40.80
N ILE A 59 11.52 -6.51 -40.59
CA ILE A 59 10.46 -6.56 -41.61
C ILE A 59 9.89 -5.14 -41.84
N LYS A 60 9.70 -4.38 -40.76
CA LYS A 60 9.15 -3.02 -40.84
C LYS A 60 10.16 -2.00 -41.39
N TYR A 61 11.43 -2.18 -41.07
CA TYR A 61 12.54 -1.35 -41.53
C TYR A 61 13.52 -2.22 -42.34
N PRO A 62 13.28 -2.42 -43.64
CA PRO A 62 14.13 -3.30 -44.46
C PRO A 62 15.52 -2.72 -44.74
N ASP A 63 15.67 -1.40 -44.64
CA ASP A 63 16.92 -0.68 -44.95
C ASP A 63 18.00 -0.84 -43.86
N ILE A 64 17.65 -1.38 -42.69
CA ILE A 64 18.58 -1.54 -41.57
C ILE A 64 19.25 -2.92 -41.57
N VAL A 65 20.54 -2.91 -41.32
CA VAL A 65 21.34 -4.13 -41.16
C VAL A 65 21.07 -4.73 -39.77
N THR A 66 21.26 -6.05 -39.64
CA THR A 66 21.04 -6.79 -38.40
C THR A 66 21.75 -6.17 -37.18
N SER A 67 23.00 -5.72 -37.33
CA SER A 67 23.76 -5.08 -36.24
C SER A 67 23.05 -3.84 -35.69
N VAL A 68 22.54 -2.99 -36.59
CA VAL A 68 21.84 -1.76 -36.24
C VAL A 68 20.51 -2.08 -35.55
N ALA A 69 19.81 -3.15 -35.94
CA ALA A 69 18.59 -3.59 -35.26
C ALA A 69 18.85 -4.01 -33.79
N TYR A 70 20.03 -4.59 -33.51
CA TYR A 70 20.45 -4.90 -32.13
C TYR A 70 20.86 -3.65 -31.35
N GLU A 71 21.47 -2.66 -32.00
CA GLU A 71 21.77 -1.36 -31.37
C GLU A 71 20.49 -0.62 -30.99
N ASP A 72 19.50 -0.58 -31.88
CA ASP A 72 18.17 -0.03 -31.59
C ASP A 72 17.50 -0.73 -30.43
N MET A 73 17.56 -2.07 -30.40
CA MET A 73 17.01 -2.86 -29.31
C MET A 73 17.66 -2.49 -27.97
N ARG A 74 18.99 -2.36 -27.94
CA ARG A 74 19.70 -1.94 -26.72
C ARG A 74 19.30 -0.53 -26.29
N LEU A 75 19.22 0.40 -27.25
CA LEU A 75 18.85 1.80 -26.97
C LEU A 75 17.40 1.91 -26.50
N CYS A 76 16.49 1.16 -27.13
CA CYS A 76 15.09 1.02 -26.73
C CYS A 76 15.00 0.52 -25.28
N LEU A 77 15.61 -0.62 -24.95
CA LEU A 77 15.59 -1.14 -23.58
C LEU A 77 16.17 -0.14 -22.56
N LYS A 78 17.27 0.55 -22.92
CA LYS A 78 17.88 1.58 -22.06
C LYS A 78 16.97 2.80 -21.84
N LEU A 79 16.22 3.24 -22.85
CA LEU A 79 15.27 4.36 -22.75
C LEU A 79 14.01 3.98 -21.98
N PHE A 80 13.37 2.86 -22.35
CA PHE A 80 12.11 2.45 -21.76
C PHE A 80 12.25 1.97 -20.32
N ASN A 81 13.38 1.35 -19.93
CA ASN A 81 13.66 1.07 -18.51
C ASN A 81 13.76 2.34 -17.65
N THR A 82 14.08 3.50 -18.25
CA THR A 82 14.13 4.78 -17.53
C THR A 82 12.83 5.56 -17.55
N ILE A 83 11.91 5.23 -18.45
CA ILE A 83 10.61 5.91 -18.60
C ILE A 83 9.51 5.14 -17.86
N HIS A 84 9.55 3.81 -17.87
CA HIS A 84 8.60 3.01 -17.10
C HIS A 84 8.93 3.09 -15.61
N THR A 85 8.04 3.70 -14.84
CA THR A 85 7.98 3.48 -13.40
C THR A 85 7.58 2.03 -13.16
N PHE A 86 8.34 1.32 -12.33
CA PHE A 86 7.95 -0.02 -11.90
C PHE A 86 6.55 0.04 -11.27
N ASP A 87 5.58 -0.58 -11.93
CA ASP A 87 4.21 -0.68 -11.44
C ASP A 87 4.15 -1.79 -10.40
N PHE A 88 4.37 -1.42 -9.15
CA PHE A 88 4.35 -2.34 -8.01
C PHE A 88 2.97 -2.99 -7.86
N ASP A 89 1.90 -2.25 -8.11
CA ASP A 89 0.52 -2.73 -7.93
C ASP A 89 0.18 -3.79 -8.98
N PHE A 90 0.57 -3.56 -10.24
CA PHE A 90 0.45 -4.55 -11.30
C PHE A 90 1.29 -5.79 -11.00
N TRP A 91 2.55 -5.61 -10.60
CA TRP A 91 3.43 -6.72 -10.27
C TRP A 91 2.89 -7.56 -9.09
N GLN A 92 2.41 -6.90 -8.03
CA GLN A 92 1.85 -7.56 -6.86
C GLN A 92 0.57 -8.31 -7.21
N THR A 93 -0.31 -7.69 -8.01
CA THR A 93 -1.56 -8.32 -8.48
C THR A 93 -1.26 -9.53 -9.36
N TRP A 94 -0.31 -9.42 -10.29
CA TRP A 94 0.11 -10.52 -11.14
C TRP A 94 0.68 -11.67 -10.31
N LEU A 95 1.57 -11.39 -9.34
CA LEU A 95 2.16 -12.38 -8.46
C LEU A 95 1.10 -13.11 -7.61
N ILE A 96 0.15 -12.36 -7.04
CA ILE A 96 -0.96 -12.94 -6.27
C ILE A 96 -1.80 -13.88 -7.16
N ASN A 97 -2.15 -13.44 -8.37
CA ASN A 97 -2.94 -14.25 -9.31
C ASN A 97 -2.21 -15.52 -9.75
N ASP A 98 -0.89 -15.44 -9.98
CA ASP A 98 -0.06 -16.58 -10.35
C ASP A 98 -0.02 -17.63 -9.22
N ILE A 99 0.24 -17.20 -7.99
CA ILE A 99 0.22 -18.06 -6.80
C ILE A 99 -1.16 -18.73 -6.63
N ILE A 100 -2.25 -17.97 -6.80
CA ILE A 100 -3.62 -18.52 -6.73
C ILE A 100 -3.84 -19.56 -7.84
N GLY A 101 -3.39 -19.30 -9.07
CA GLY A 101 -3.47 -20.24 -10.19
C GLY A 101 -2.79 -21.56 -9.87
N ASN A 102 -1.55 -21.50 -9.37
CA ASN A 102 -0.77 -22.68 -8.95
C ASN A 102 -1.50 -23.48 -7.86
N ILE A 103 -2.07 -22.80 -6.86
CA ILE A 103 -2.86 -23.47 -5.80
C ILE A 103 -4.10 -24.16 -6.40
N MET A 104 -4.82 -23.52 -7.33
CA MET A 104 -6.00 -24.10 -7.96
C MET A 104 -5.66 -25.35 -8.78
N ASP A 105 -4.54 -25.33 -9.51
CA ASP A 105 -4.11 -26.47 -10.30
C ASP A 105 -3.64 -27.65 -9.44
N CYS A 106 -2.86 -27.38 -8.38
CA CYS A 106 -2.47 -28.41 -7.42
C CYS A 106 -3.67 -29.02 -6.69
N ARG A 107 -4.74 -28.25 -6.44
CA ARG A 107 -5.98 -28.79 -5.83
C ARG A 107 -6.71 -29.79 -6.73
N LYS A 108 -6.54 -29.72 -8.05
CA LYS A 108 -7.15 -30.69 -8.99
C LYS A 108 -6.47 -32.06 -8.92
N GLY A 109 -5.16 -32.12 -8.68
CA GLY A 109 -4.39 -33.37 -8.60
C GLY A 109 -4.62 -34.18 -7.31
N ASN A 110 -4.89 -33.50 -6.19
CA ASN A 110 -5.16 -34.07 -4.86
C ASN A 110 -4.12 -35.12 -4.38
N THR A 111 -2.86 -34.98 -4.80
CA THR A 111 -1.76 -35.84 -4.35
C THR A 111 -1.08 -35.29 -3.08
N ASP A 112 -0.36 -36.12 -2.32
CA ASP A 112 0.42 -35.65 -1.16
C ASP A 112 1.50 -34.61 -1.55
N LYS A 113 2.09 -34.78 -2.74
CA LYS A 113 3.04 -33.81 -3.32
C LYS A 113 2.37 -32.45 -3.57
N ASP A 114 1.13 -32.44 -4.05
CA ASP A 114 0.38 -31.21 -4.31
C ASP A 114 0.06 -30.46 -3.03
N ARG A 115 -0.23 -31.17 -1.94
CA ARG A 115 -0.46 -30.57 -0.61
C ARG A 115 0.77 -29.83 -0.08
N LYS A 116 1.97 -30.36 -0.34
CA LYS A 116 3.24 -29.68 0.01
C LYS A 116 3.44 -28.41 -0.81
N VAL A 117 3.16 -28.45 -2.11
CA VAL A 117 3.25 -27.27 -2.99
C VAL A 117 2.23 -26.22 -2.55
N ILE A 118 0.98 -26.60 -2.28
CA ILE A 118 -0.07 -25.69 -1.78
C ILE A 118 0.36 -25.00 -0.48
N SER A 119 0.98 -25.72 0.46
CA SER A 119 1.50 -25.13 1.70
C SER A 119 2.61 -24.10 1.45
N MET A 120 3.52 -24.40 0.50
CA MET A 120 4.57 -23.47 0.09
C MET A 120 3.99 -22.22 -0.57
N GLU A 121 3.04 -22.39 -1.49
CA GLU A 121 2.39 -21.27 -2.19
C GLU A 121 1.55 -20.39 -1.25
N HIS A 122 0.88 -20.97 -0.25
CA HIS A 122 0.24 -20.19 0.81
C HIS A 122 1.25 -19.37 1.63
N THR A 123 2.44 -19.93 1.88
CA THR A 123 3.52 -19.18 2.56
C THR A 123 4.03 -18.03 1.68
N ASN A 124 4.15 -18.24 0.37
CA ASN A 124 4.52 -17.20 -0.58
C ASN A 124 3.45 -16.11 -0.67
N LEU A 125 2.17 -16.47 -0.66
CA LEU A 125 1.05 -15.52 -0.66
C LEU A 125 1.11 -14.60 0.56
N MET A 126 1.35 -15.15 1.76
CA MET A 126 1.49 -14.35 2.98
C MET A 126 2.67 -13.37 2.91
N LYS A 127 3.77 -13.77 2.26
CA LYS A 127 4.91 -12.87 2.02
C LYS A 127 4.57 -11.77 1.00
N ALA A 128 3.81 -12.10 -0.06
CA ALA A 128 3.45 -11.17 -1.13
C ALA A 128 2.41 -10.12 -0.70
N ILE A 129 1.48 -10.48 0.19
CA ILE A 129 0.49 -9.55 0.77
C ILE A 129 1.14 -8.66 1.83
N GLY A 130 2.17 -9.17 2.52
CA GLY A 130 2.82 -8.49 3.62
C GLY A 130 2.11 -8.68 4.96
N GLY A 131 2.76 -8.23 6.04
CA GLY A 131 2.15 -8.20 7.36
C GLY A 131 1.13 -7.07 7.47
N LYS A 132 0.07 -7.27 8.25
CA LYS A 132 -0.79 -6.17 8.69
C LYS A 132 0.10 -5.11 9.36
N PRO A 133 0.00 -3.81 9.00
CA PRO A 133 0.76 -2.78 9.69
C PRO A 133 0.48 -2.91 11.18
N GLU A 134 1.54 -2.89 12.00
CA GLU A 134 1.39 -2.83 13.45
C GLU A 134 0.46 -1.66 13.74
N ASN A 135 -0.68 -1.95 14.39
CA ASN A 135 -1.55 -0.89 14.85
C ASN A 135 -0.68 -0.01 15.76
N LEU A 136 -0.41 1.22 15.35
CA LEU A 136 0.08 2.25 16.26
C LEU A 136 -0.88 2.24 17.44
N GLU A 137 -0.39 1.88 18.62
CA GLU A 137 -1.21 1.91 19.83
C GLU A 137 -1.76 3.33 19.95
N ASP A 138 -3.09 3.47 19.90
CA ASP A 138 -3.74 4.77 20.06
C ASP A 138 -3.28 5.39 21.38
N PRO A 139 -2.55 6.52 21.37
CA PRO A 139 -2.06 7.17 22.59
C PRO A 139 -3.17 7.54 23.57
N LYS A 140 -4.43 7.60 23.11
CA LYS A 140 -5.60 7.89 23.95
C LYS A 140 -6.17 6.68 24.67
N ARG A 141 -5.79 5.44 24.31
CA ARG A 141 -6.21 4.24 25.08
C ARG A 141 -5.50 4.12 26.43
N THR A 142 -4.37 4.80 26.61
CA THR A 142 -3.61 4.84 27.88
C THR A 142 -4.00 6.01 28.78
N GLU A 143 -4.88 6.92 28.35
CA GLU A 143 -5.45 7.93 29.25
C GLU A 143 -6.41 7.24 30.23
N LYS A 144 -5.92 6.94 31.44
CA LYS A 144 -6.76 6.56 32.57
C LYS A 144 -7.72 7.72 32.85
N HIS A 145 -8.97 7.63 32.40
CA HIS A 145 -10.00 8.60 32.72
C HIS A 145 -10.30 8.52 34.23
N GLN A 146 -9.85 9.52 35.00
CA GLN A 146 -10.26 9.69 36.39
C GLN A 146 -11.62 10.40 36.39
N PHE A 147 -12.66 9.67 36.79
CA PHE A 147 -14.01 10.19 36.90
C PHE A 147 -14.20 10.76 38.31
N TYR A 148 -14.70 12.00 38.40
CA TYR A 148 -14.98 12.65 39.68
C TYR A 148 -16.46 12.96 39.83
N ILE A 149 -16.99 12.76 41.03
CA ILE A 149 -18.31 13.26 41.43
C ILE A 149 -18.10 14.59 42.16
N LEU A 150 -18.72 15.65 41.65
CA LEU A 150 -18.70 16.97 42.29
C LEU A 150 -19.95 17.08 43.18
N ILE A 151 -19.76 17.12 44.49
CA ILE A 151 -20.86 17.32 45.45
C ILE A 151 -20.77 18.74 45.98
N GLN A 152 -21.88 19.48 45.88
CA GLN A 152 -22.00 20.84 46.39
C GLN A 152 -22.75 20.81 47.72
N ASN A 153 -22.05 21.11 48.82
CA ASN A 153 -22.63 21.18 50.15
C ASN A 153 -22.27 22.53 50.80
N ASN A 154 -23.27 23.29 51.27
CA ASN A 154 -23.08 24.59 51.93
C ASN A 154 -22.10 25.55 51.21
N ASN A 155 -22.29 25.77 49.90
CA ASN A 155 -21.44 26.63 49.06
C ASN A 155 -19.96 26.19 48.92
N GLN A 156 -19.60 24.98 49.36
CA GLN A 156 -18.29 24.39 49.10
C GLN A 156 -18.42 23.22 48.11
N GLN A 157 -17.56 23.21 47.09
CA GLN A 157 -17.53 22.16 46.07
C GLN A 157 -16.48 21.13 46.46
N ILE A 158 -16.93 19.93 46.82
CA ILE A 158 -16.05 18.82 47.19
C ILE A 158 -15.95 17.88 45.98
N LYS A 159 -14.74 17.70 45.48
CA LYS A 159 -14.41 16.80 44.36
C LYS A 159 -14.06 15.43 44.93
N LEU A 160 -14.95 14.46 44.75
CA LEU A 160 -14.76 13.08 45.21
C LEU A 160 -14.32 12.19 44.05
N ASP A 161 -13.27 11.41 44.29
CA ASP A 161 -12.77 10.39 43.36
C ASP A 161 -13.59 9.10 43.51
N LEU A 162 -14.04 8.52 42.40
CA LEU A 162 -14.86 7.30 42.41
C LEU A 162 -14.12 6.10 43.03
N ASP A 163 -12.80 6.02 42.85
CA ASP A 163 -11.98 4.94 43.44
C ASP A 163 -11.94 5.04 44.99
N SER A 164 -12.06 6.26 45.53
CA SER A 164 -12.11 6.47 46.98
C SER A 164 -13.45 6.02 47.58
N LEU A 165 -14.54 6.04 46.82
CA LEU A 165 -15.86 5.60 47.26
C LEU A 165 -15.97 4.07 47.30
N GLN A 166 -15.29 3.36 46.39
CA GLN A 166 -15.32 1.89 46.34
C GLN A 166 -14.69 1.25 47.60
N ASN A 167 -13.73 1.92 48.22
CA ASN A 167 -13.02 1.44 49.40
C ASN A 167 -13.73 1.78 50.72
N LEU A 168 -14.84 2.53 50.68
CA LEU A 168 -15.60 2.87 51.89
C LEU A 168 -16.51 1.72 52.31
N PRO A 169 -16.61 1.42 53.62
CA PRO A 169 -17.59 0.47 54.13
C PRO A 169 -19.01 0.90 53.77
N THR A 170 -19.88 -0.04 53.41
CA THR A 170 -21.26 0.22 53.01
C THR A 170 -22.06 1.04 54.04
N ALA A 171 -21.72 0.90 55.33
CA ALA A 171 -22.31 1.69 56.42
C ALA A 171 -21.95 3.18 56.31
N ALA A 172 -20.70 3.52 55.97
CA ALA A 172 -20.25 4.90 55.84
C ALA A 172 -20.86 5.58 54.59
N ILE A 173 -21.06 4.83 53.50
CA ILE A 173 -21.72 5.34 52.29
C ILE A 173 -23.19 5.67 52.56
N ARG A 174 -23.90 4.82 53.33
CA ARG A 174 -25.29 5.08 53.74
C ARG A 174 -25.40 6.32 54.63
N GLU A 175 -24.46 6.48 55.56
CA GLU A 175 -24.43 7.66 56.43
C GLU A 175 -24.13 8.94 55.64
N LEU A 176 -23.21 8.87 54.66
CA LEU A 176 -22.91 9.96 53.73
C LEU A 176 -24.13 10.36 52.88
N ASN A 177 -24.85 9.38 52.32
CA ASN A 177 -26.08 9.61 51.57
C ASN A 177 -27.17 10.22 52.45
N ARG A 178 -27.32 9.76 53.69
CA ARG A 178 -28.26 10.33 54.66
C ARG A 178 -27.96 11.79 54.97
N HIS A 179 -26.68 12.16 55.08
CA HIS A 179 -26.27 13.54 55.34
C HIS A 179 -26.35 14.45 54.11
N ILE A 180 -26.15 13.92 52.90
CA ILE A 180 -26.16 14.71 51.64
C ILE A 180 -27.58 14.93 51.12
N TYR A 181 -28.44 13.91 51.19
CA TYR A 181 -29.82 13.97 50.67
C TYR A 181 -30.88 14.10 51.78
N GLY A 182 -30.47 14.41 53.01
CA GLY A 182 -31.38 14.64 54.14
C GLY A 182 -32.19 13.41 54.58
N GLY A 183 -31.81 12.21 54.15
CA GLY A 183 -32.52 10.97 54.47
C GLY A 183 -33.64 10.57 53.51
N ASN A 184 -33.76 11.23 52.35
CA ASN A 184 -34.67 10.77 51.30
C ASN A 184 -33.96 9.73 50.43
N GLU A 185 -33.89 8.48 50.91
CA GLU A 185 -33.59 7.35 50.02
C GLU A 185 -34.77 7.20 49.05
N ILE A 186 -34.49 7.12 47.74
CA ILE A 186 -35.51 6.78 46.74
C ILE A 186 -36.00 5.38 47.08
N THR A 187 -37.25 5.27 47.54
CA THR A 187 -37.84 3.97 47.84
C THR A 187 -38.12 3.21 46.54
N ASP A 188 -38.22 1.89 46.58
CA ASP A 188 -38.51 1.08 45.38
C ASP A 188 -39.77 1.58 44.62
N ALA A 189 -40.73 2.15 45.35
CA ALA A 189 -41.93 2.78 44.78
C ALA A 189 -41.63 4.08 43.99
N ASP A 190 -40.68 4.89 44.45
CA ASP A 190 -40.26 6.12 43.77
C ASP A 190 -39.40 5.80 42.52
N ALA A 191 -38.60 4.73 42.60
CA ALA A 191 -37.80 4.25 41.48
C ALA A 191 -38.68 3.73 40.32
N GLU A 192 -39.78 3.04 40.63
CA GLU A 192 -40.77 2.61 39.63
C GLU A 192 -41.47 3.80 38.95
N GLN A 193 -41.73 4.90 39.65
CA GLN A 193 -42.31 6.10 39.04
C GLN A 193 -41.34 6.81 38.09
N ILE A 194 -40.05 6.87 38.43
CA ILE A 194 -39.03 7.51 37.58
C ILE A 194 -38.78 6.70 36.30
N MET A 195 -38.81 5.37 36.37
CA MET A 195 -38.64 4.52 35.17
C MET A 195 -39.82 4.58 34.20
N ASN A 196 -41.02 4.92 34.69
CA ASN A 196 -42.24 5.01 33.89
C ASN A 196 -42.57 6.44 33.41
N SER A 197 -41.65 7.39 33.61
CA SER A 197 -41.77 8.79 33.15
C SER A 197 -41.01 9.04 31.85
#